data_AF-A0A1H0C097-F1
#
_entry.id   AF-A0A1H0C097-F1
#
_cell.length_a   1.000
_cell.length_b   1.000
_cell.length_c   1.000
_cell.angle_alpha   90.00
_cell.angle_beta   90.00
_cell.angle_gamma   90.00
#
_symmetry.space_group_name_H-M   'P 1'
#
loop_
_entity.id
_entity.type
_entity.pdbx_description
1 polymer ?
#
loop_
_entity_poly.entity_id
_entity_poly.type
_entity_poly.pdbx_seq_one_letter_code
_entity_poly.pdbx_strand_id
1 'polypeptide(L)'
;MTRTRDTAATAPSTLRAVQATAALALLVLLWQFVSAGRIMVGEDATGGHGAGAIALHATTGLLLLATVLHGRRTRVWWPAALAGAVFVLTFVQAALGSSGSITTHVPLALVLTVGTAWLAAWSFRPTAP
;
A
#
# COMPACT_ATOMS: atom_id res chain seq x y z
N MET A 1 39.65 17.86 26.75
CA MET A 1 38.46 18.07 25.90
C MET A 1 37.87 16.72 25.54
N THR A 2 36.93 16.23 26.34
CA THR A 2 36.22 14.97 26.12
C THR A 2 35.04 15.21 25.17
N ARG A 3 35.15 14.73 23.92
CA ARG A 3 34.06 14.73 22.95
C ARG A 3 33.15 13.53 23.25
N THR A 4 32.12 13.73 24.07
CA THR A 4 30.99 12.82 24.16
C THR A 4 30.31 12.77 22.79
N ARG A 5 30.43 11.64 22.09
CA ARG A 5 29.55 11.34 20.97
C ARG A 5 28.20 11.00 21.57
N ASP A 6 27.26 11.94 21.52
CA ASP A 6 25.85 11.61 21.66
C ASP A 6 25.49 10.64 20.54
N THR A 7 25.52 9.34 20.86
CA THR A 7 24.75 8.34 20.11
C THR A 7 23.28 8.59 20.43
N ALA A 8 22.74 9.71 19.94
CA ALA A 8 21.31 9.89 19.84
C ALA A 8 20.83 8.83 18.87
N ALA A 9 20.34 7.71 19.42
CA ALA A 9 19.65 6.68 18.66
C ALA A 9 18.56 7.40 17.86
N THR A 10 18.79 7.53 16.55
CA THR A 10 17.90 8.26 15.66
C THR A 10 16.62 7.46 15.61
N ALA A 11 15.57 7.93 16.30
CA ALA A 11 14.28 7.26 16.30
C ALA A 11 13.88 6.98 14.84
N PRO A 12 13.42 5.75 14.50
CA PRO A 12 13.04 5.43 13.14
C PRO A 12 12.04 6.47 12.63
N SER A 13 12.32 7.09 11.48
CA SER A 13 11.40 8.06 10.92
C SER A 13 10.06 7.37 10.64
N THR A 14 8.94 8.01 10.99
CA THR A 14 7.60 7.49 10.65
C THR A 14 7.44 7.23 9.16
N LEU A 15 8.22 7.94 8.35
CA LEU A 15 8.26 7.78 6.91
C LEU A 15 8.81 6.41 6.48
N ARG A 16 9.74 5.80 7.23
CA ARG A 16 10.23 4.44 6.92
C ARG A 16 9.12 3.39 7.00
N ALA A 17 8.20 3.53 7.98
CA ALA A 17 7.04 2.64 8.08
C ALA A 17 6.11 2.81 6.87
N VAL A 18 5.88 4.05 6.42
CA VAL A 18 5.11 4.34 5.20
C VAL A 18 5.79 3.72 3.97
N GLN A 19 7.10 3.93 3.81
CA GLN A 19 7.89 3.38 2.70
C GLN A 19 7.79 1.86 2.63
N ALA A 20 8.02 1.18 3.76
CA ALA A 20 7.99 -0.28 3.83
C ALA A 20 6.60 -0.84 3.51
N THR A 21 5.56 -0.28 4.11
CA THR A 21 4.17 -0.75 3.89
C THR A 21 3.66 -0.41 2.49
N ALA A 22 4.05 0.72 1.91
CA ALA A 22 3.72 1.08 0.53
C ALA A 22 4.40 0.14 -0.48
N ALA A 23 5.69 -0.15 -0.29
CA ALA A 23 6.41 -1.11 -1.11
C ALA A 23 5.79 -2.52 -1.02
N LEU A 24 5.44 -2.95 0.19
CA LEU A 24 4.78 -4.23 0.42
C LEU A 24 3.40 -4.30 -0.27
N ALA A 25 2.59 -3.25 -0.18
CA ALA A 25 1.31 -3.18 -0.87
C ALA A 25 1.46 -3.24 -2.41
N LEU A 26 2.50 -2.60 -2.97
CA LEU A 26 2.81 -2.70 -4.40
C LEU A 26 3.24 -4.11 -4.82
N LEU A 27 4.02 -4.82 -3.99
CA LEU A 27 4.37 -6.21 -4.24
C LEU A 27 3.14 -7.13 -4.21
N VAL A 28 2.19 -6.87 -3.29
CA VAL A 28 0.93 -7.61 -3.26
C VAL A 28 0.07 -7.28 -4.49
N LEU A 29 0.00 -6.03 -4.93
CA LEU A 29 -0.68 -5.67 -6.19
C LEU A 29 -0.06 -6.37 -7.40
N LEU A 30 1.28 -6.45 -7.47
CA LEU A 30 1.96 -7.22 -8.50
C LEU A 30 1.53 -8.69 -8.48
N TRP A 31 1.48 -9.31 -7.29
CA TRP A 31 0.95 -10.67 -7.13
C TRP A 31 -0.50 -10.79 -7.61
N GLN A 32 -1.36 -9.82 -7.32
CA GLN A 32 -2.74 -9.80 -7.81
C GLN A 32 -2.80 -9.79 -9.34
N PHE A 33 -1.96 -9.00 -10.01
CA PHE A 33 -1.93 -8.98 -11.48
C PHE A 33 -1.39 -10.28 -12.07
N VAL A 34 -0.33 -10.86 -11.49
CA VAL A 34 0.21 -12.16 -11.93
C VAL A 34 -0.83 -13.25 -11.79
N SER A 35 -1.46 -13.36 -10.62
CA SER A 35 -2.51 -14.36 -10.36
C SER A 35 -3.75 -14.14 -11.22
N ALA A 36 -4.18 -12.90 -11.45
CA ALA A 36 -5.27 -12.59 -12.37
C ALA A 36 -4.94 -13.04 -13.81
N GLY A 37 -3.72 -12.77 -14.29
CA GLY A 37 -3.26 -13.23 -15.59
C GLY A 37 -3.33 -14.75 -15.75
N ARG A 38 -2.94 -15.50 -14.71
CA ARG A 38 -3.04 -16.96 -14.67
C ARG A 38 -4.50 -17.44 -14.76
N ILE A 39 -5.42 -16.80 -14.04
CA ILE A 39 -6.86 -17.11 -14.13
C ILE A 39 -7.37 -16.84 -15.55
N MET A 40 -6.95 -15.74 -16.20
CA MET A 40 -7.40 -15.40 -17.56
C MET A 40 -6.95 -16.40 -18.63
N VAL A 41 -5.85 -17.12 -18.40
CA VAL A 41 -5.39 -18.21 -19.29
C VAL A 41 -5.92 -19.59 -18.87
N GLY A 42 -6.85 -19.65 -17.91
CA GLY A 42 -7.54 -20.87 -17.49
C GLY A 42 -6.82 -21.69 -16.42
N GLU A 43 -5.76 -21.17 -15.80
CA GLU A 43 -5.10 -21.84 -14.69
C GLU A 43 -5.88 -21.68 -13.37
N ASP A 44 -5.81 -22.69 -12.50
CA ASP A 44 -6.37 -22.62 -11.15
C ASP A 44 -5.48 -21.77 -10.22
N ALA A 45 -5.67 -20.46 -10.27
CA ALA A 45 -5.00 -19.48 -9.42
C ALA A 45 -5.98 -18.68 -8.54
N THR A 46 -7.26 -19.05 -8.53
CA THR A 46 -8.34 -18.35 -7.81
C THR A 46 -8.08 -18.27 -6.31
N GLY A 47 -7.62 -19.37 -5.70
CA GLY A 47 -7.26 -19.41 -4.28
C GLY A 47 -6.07 -18.48 -3.95
N GLY A 48 -5.03 -18.48 -4.79
CA GLY A 48 -3.87 -17.60 -4.63
C GLY A 48 -4.21 -16.12 -4.82
N HIS A 49 -5.11 -15.81 -5.74
CA HIS A 49 -5.63 -14.46 -5.96
C HIS A 49 -6.49 -13.98 -4.77
N GLY A 50 -7.33 -14.86 -4.21
CA GLY A 50 -8.11 -14.59 -3.01
C GLY A 50 -7.23 -14.33 -1.78
N ALA A 51 -6.20 -15.15 -1.58
CA ALA A 51 -5.22 -14.94 -0.50
C ALA A 51 -4.46 -13.61 -0.67
N GLY A 52 -4.10 -13.25 -1.91
CA GLY A 52 -3.50 -11.96 -2.22
C GLY A 52 -4.43 -10.77 -1.97
N ALA A 53 -5.74 -10.91 -2.17
CA ALA A 53 -6.72 -9.89 -1.79
C ALA A 53 -6.74 -9.65 -0.27
N ILE A 54 -6.67 -10.71 0.54
CA ILE A 54 -6.57 -10.59 2.01
C ILE A 54 -5.27 -9.88 2.39
N ALA A 55 -4.14 -10.27 1.79
CA ALA A 55 -2.87 -9.60 2.00
C ALA A 55 -2.92 -8.11 1.59
N LEU A 56 -3.68 -7.77 0.55
CA LEU A 56 -3.84 -6.40 0.09
C LEU A 56 -4.59 -5.55 1.12
N HIS A 57 -5.67 -6.09 1.73
CA HIS A 57 -6.35 -5.43 2.84
C HIS A 57 -5.39 -5.18 4.02
N ALA A 58 -4.64 -6.20 4.43
CA ALA A 58 -3.74 -6.10 5.56
C ALA A 58 -2.64 -5.05 5.32
N THR A 59 -1.98 -5.11 4.16
CA THR A 59 -0.87 -4.22 3.82
C THR A 59 -1.29 -2.77 3.60
N THR A 60 -2.44 -2.53 2.95
CA THR A 60 -3.00 -1.17 2.81
C THR A 60 -3.55 -0.63 4.12
N GLY A 61 -4.07 -1.50 5.01
CA GLY A 61 -4.44 -1.13 6.38
C GLY A 61 -3.22 -0.69 7.20
N LEU A 62 -2.10 -1.42 7.10
CA LEU A 62 -0.84 -1.01 7.73
C LEU A 62 -0.29 0.30 7.16
N LEU A 63 -0.41 0.51 5.84
CA LEU A 63 -0.03 1.77 5.18
C LEU A 63 -0.88 2.96 5.69
N LEU A 64 -2.19 2.76 5.85
CA LEU A 64 -3.07 3.75 6.46
C LEU A 64 -2.64 4.08 7.90
N LEU A 65 -2.37 3.07 8.72
CA LEU A 65 -1.89 3.30 10.08
C LEU A 65 -0.56 4.07 10.09
N ALA A 66 0.40 3.69 9.24
CA ALA A 66 1.69 4.36 9.14
C ALA A 66 1.54 5.84 8.72
N THR A 67 0.68 6.13 7.74
CA THR A 67 0.43 7.49 7.26
C THR A 67 -0.35 8.33 8.29
N VAL A 68 -1.27 7.76 9.06
CA VAL A 68 -1.94 8.42 10.20
C VAL A 68 -0.92 8.76 11.28
N LEU A 69 -0.03 7.83 11.66
CA LEU A 69 1.01 8.09 12.65
C LEU A 69 1.99 9.17 12.17
N HIS A 70 2.33 9.16 10.88
CA HIS A 70 3.12 10.22 10.27
C HIS A 70 2.40 11.58 10.35
N GLY A 71 1.14 11.66 9.91
CA GLY A 71 0.35 12.89 9.93
C GLY A 71 0.10 13.44 11.34
N ARG A 72 -0.03 12.58 12.36
CA ARG A 72 -0.08 13.02 13.77
C ARG A 72 1.19 13.76 14.19
N ARG A 73 2.36 13.35 13.70
CA ARG A 73 3.65 13.98 14.04
C ARG A 73 3.96 15.21 13.19
N THR A 74 3.60 15.21 11.91
CA THR A 74 3.98 16.29 10.97
C THR A 74 2.85 17.27 10.68
N ARG A 75 1.62 16.98 11.11
CA ARG A 75 0.37 17.69 10.77
C ARG A 75 0.03 17.67 9.27
N VAL A 76 0.68 16.79 8.48
CA VAL A 76 0.40 16.57 7.05
C VAL A 76 -0.52 15.36 6.89
N TRP A 77 -1.79 15.59 6.56
CA TRP A 77 -2.83 14.56 6.60
C TRP A 77 -3.25 13.99 5.24
N TRP A 78 -2.90 14.65 4.14
CA TRP A 78 -3.29 14.17 2.81
C TRP A 78 -2.81 12.74 2.50
N PRO A 79 -1.64 12.25 2.95
CA PRO A 79 -1.23 10.87 2.69
C PRO A 79 -2.14 9.87 3.40
N ALA A 80 -2.59 10.21 4.62
CA ALA A 80 -3.53 9.38 5.37
C ALA A 80 -4.91 9.35 4.72
N ALA A 81 -5.38 10.48 4.17
CA ALA A 81 -6.64 10.54 3.42
C ALA A 81 -6.58 9.66 2.16
N LEU A 82 -5.51 9.76 1.38
CA LEU A 82 -5.33 8.93 0.18
C LEU A 82 -5.17 7.44 0.54
N ALA A 83 -4.38 7.11 1.58
CA ALA A 83 -4.25 5.73 2.06
C ALA A 83 -5.59 5.16 2.56
N GLY A 84 -6.42 6.00 3.18
CA GLY A 84 -7.76 5.64 3.62
C GLY A 84 -8.68 5.32 2.44
N ALA A 85 -8.66 6.15 1.41
CA ALA A 85 -9.40 5.88 0.17
C ALA A 85 -8.93 4.58 -0.49
N VAL A 86 -7.62 4.37 -0.63
CA VAL A 86 -7.05 3.11 -1.16
C VAL A 86 -7.51 1.92 -0.32
N PHE A 87 -7.38 1.98 1.01
CA PHE A 87 -7.80 0.91 1.91
C PHE A 87 -9.29 0.56 1.75
N VAL A 88 -10.18 1.53 1.78
CA VAL A 88 -11.63 1.30 1.59
C VAL A 88 -11.91 0.70 0.22
N LEU A 89 -11.28 1.23 -0.83
CA LEU A 89 -11.47 0.73 -2.18
C LEU A 89 -10.99 -0.71 -2.35
N THR A 90 -10.03 -1.22 -1.54
CA THR A 90 -9.66 -2.64 -1.59
C THR A 90 -10.85 -3.55 -1.29
N PHE A 91 -11.74 -3.19 -0.36
CA PHE A 91 -12.95 -3.97 -0.03
C PHE A 91 -13.99 -3.92 -1.15
N VAL A 92 -14.16 -2.74 -1.78
CA VAL A 92 -14.99 -2.61 -2.98
C VAL A 92 -14.45 -3.50 -4.09
N GLN A 93 -13.12 -3.54 -4.24
CA GLN A 93 -12.43 -4.40 -5.18
C GLN A 93 -12.75 -5.89 -4.93
N ALA A 94 -12.63 -6.35 -3.68
CA ALA A 94 -12.96 -7.72 -3.29
C ALA A 94 -14.42 -8.09 -3.59
N ALA A 95 -15.38 -7.19 -3.33
CA ALA A 95 -16.80 -7.40 -3.65
C ALA A 95 -17.07 -7.47 -5.17
N LEU A 96 -16.37 -6.65 -5.96
CA LEU A 96 -16.44 -6.73 -7.43
C LEU A 96 -15.81 -8.02 -7.97
N GLY A 97 -14.72 -8.48 -7.35
CA GLY A 97 -14.07 -9.75 -7.69
C GLY A 97 -14.98 -10.94 -7.41
N SER A 98 -15.64 -10.98 -6.25
CA SER A 98 -16.54 -12.07 -5.88
C SER A 98 -17.83 -12.11 -6.71
N SER A 99 -18.29 -10.96 -7.22
CA SER A 99 -19.46 -10.88 -8.10
C SER A 99 -19.15 -11.18 -9.58
N GLY A 100 -17.87 -11.39 -9.94
CA GLY A 100 -17.46 -11.64 -11.32
C GLY A 100 -17.50 -10.41 -12.23
N SER A 101 -17.61 -9.20 -11.67
CA SER A 101 -17.70 -7.94 -12.44
C SER A 101 -16.32 -7.48 -12.94
N ILE A 102 -15.73 -8.24 -13.88
CA ILE A 102 -14.36 -8.00 -14.37
C ILE A 102 -14.19 -6.60 -14.98
N THR A 103 -15.22 -6.11 -15.68
CA THR A 103 -15.20 -4.80 -16.37
C THR A 103 -15.04 -3.62 -15.41
N THR A 104 -15.47 -3.74 -14.16
CA THR A 104 -15.27 -2.70 -13.12
C THR A 104 -14.12 -3.06 -12.19
N HIS A 105 -13.92 -4.35 -11.92
CA HIS A 105 -12.84 -4.87 -11.09
C HIS A 105 -11.45 -4.42 -11.62
N VAL A 106 -11.17 -4.61 -12.90
CA VAL A 106 -9.84 -4.30 -13.47
C VAL A 106 -9.53 -2.79 -13.44
N PRO A 107 -10.39 -1.87 -13.92
CA PRO A 107 -10.13 -0.44 -13.79
C PRO A 107 -9.92 0.02 -12.35
N LEU A 108 -10.70 -0.53 -11.39
CA LEU A 108 -10.53 -0.20 -9.98
C LEU A 108 -9.16 -0.67 -9.43
N ALA A 109 -8.68 -1.84 -9.87
CA ALA A 109 -7.33 -2.30 -9.50
C ALA A 109 -6.23 -1.34 -9.99
N LEU A 110 -6.41 -0.71 -11.17
CA LEU A 110 -5.48 0.32 -11.66
C LEU A 110 -5.53 1.59 -10.79
N VAL A 111 -6.73 2.02 -10.36
CA VAL A 111 -6.87 3.16 -9.44
C VAL A 111 -6.16 2.90 -8.12
N LEU A 112 -6.33 1.70 -7.54
CA LEU A 112 -5.59 1.28 -6.33
C LEU A 112 -4.08 1.31 -6.55
N THR A 113 -3.63 0.84 -7.71
CA THR A 113 -2.20 0.81 -8.07
C THR A 113 -1.62 2.22 -8.17
N VAL A 114 -2.31 3.13 -8.86
CA VAL A 114 -1.90 4.54 -8.97
C VAL A 114 -1.86 5.21 -7.60
N GLY A 115 -2.90 5.03 -6.78
CA GLY A 115 -2.96 5.61 -5.44
C GLY A 115 -1.83 5.11 -4.53
N THR A 116 -1.56 3.80 -4.56
CA THR A 116 -0.48 3.18 -3.77
C THR A 116 0.90 3.61 -4.28
N ALA A 117 1.09 3.64 -5.60
CA ALA A 117 2.35 4.09 -6.23
C ALA A 117 2.61 5.57 -5.95
N TRP A 118 1.58 6.40 -5.92
CA TRP A 118 1.70 7.82 -5.55
C TRP A 118 2.16 8.00 -4.11
N LEU A 119 1.57 7.25 -3.17
CA LEU A 119 2.01 7.23 -1.76
C LEU A 119 3.46 6.75 -1.63
N ALA A 120 3.82 5.68 -2.35
CA ALA A 120 5.19 5.19 -2.39
C ALA A 120 6.14 6.27 -2.92
N ALA A 121 5.88 6.79 -4.13
CA ALA A 121 6.69 7.81 -4.77
C ALA A 121 6.90 9.01 -3.85
N TRP A 122 5.83 9.56 -3.28
CA TRP A 122 5.90 10.64 -2.29
C TRP A 122 6.81 10.29 -1.12
N SER A 123 6.63 9.10 -0.52
CA SER A 123 7.38 8.69 0.66
C SER A 123 8.89 8.50 0.41
N PHE A 124 9.28 8.22 -0.83
CA PHE A 124 10.69 8.04 -1.25
C PHE A 124 11.31 9.31 -1.84
N ARG A 125 10.58 10.42 -1.96
CA ARG A 125 11.15 11.68 -2.45
C ARG A 125 12.27 12.15 -1.51
N PRO A 126 13.43 12.56 -2.04
CA PRO A 126 14.46 13.20 -1.23
C PRO A 126 13.93 14.49 -0.61
N THR A 127 14.17 14.68 0.68
CA THR A 127 14.15 16.03 1.28
C THR A 127 15.42 16.73 0.81
N ALA A 128 15.29 17.81 0.04
CA ALA A 128 16.44 18.57 -0.43
C ALA A 128 17.36 18.98 0.75
N PRO A 129 18.69 18.92 0.59
CA PRO A 129 19.65 19.32 1.62
C PRO A 129 19.61 20.81 1.95
#